data_AF-A0A2D8HTK4-F1
#
_entry.id   AF-A0A2D8HTK4-F1
#
_cell.length_a   1.000
_cell.length_b   1.000
_cell.length_c   1.000
_cell.angle_alpha   90.00
_cell.angle_beta   90.00
_cell.angle_gamma   90.00
#
_symmetry.space_group_name_H-M   'P 1'
#
loop_
_entity.id
_entity.type
_entity.pdbx_description
1 polymer ?
#
loop_
_entity_poly.entity_id
_entity_poly.type
_entity_poly.pdbx_seq_one_letter_code
_entity_poly.pdbx_strand_id
1 'polypeptide(L)'
;MSVIVNGKEYPDERSVPEKYRMYSQEATRLRDPGNFSADLPPNVGRSILPHVTTFSGMMSTLARTYRQHDEAIRHNKHNANMMRRDPMIMGPLFARQMAVALLQWQIQPEDSNDEKQVQIAKELSFMVCRIPRFREYLRNLMEAVWYGRYGIQNVWGFARDSRGVRYRTVVDWVPVNGD
;
A
#
# COMPACT_ATOMS: atom_id res chain seq x y z
N MET A 1 16.34 -27.62 -23.87
CA MET A 1 15.07 -26.88 -23.74
C MET A 1 15.21 -25.67 -24.64
N SER A 2 14.28 -25.44 -25.57
CA SER A 2 14.32 -24.28 -26.46
C SER A 2 13.93 -23.01 -25.68
N VAL A 3 14.64 -21.92 -25.92
CA VAL A 3 14.37 -20.62 -25.29
C VAL A 3 13.78 -19.69 -26.35
N ILE A 4 12.61 -19.12 -26.07
CA ILE A 4 11.96 -18.15 -26.96
C ILE A 4 12.31 -16.75 -26.47
N VAL A 5 13.03 -15.98 -27.29
CA VAL A 5 13.31 -14.56 -27.00
C VAL A 5 12.81 -13.72 -28.16
N ASN A 6 11.91 -12.77 -27.89
CA ASN A 6 11.31 -11.88 -28.90
C ASN A 6 10.77 -12.62 -30.15
N GLY A 7 10.09 -13.76 -29.93
CA GLY A 7 9.45 -14.53 -31.00
C GLY A 7 10.38 -15.36 -31.89
N LYS A 8 11.68 -15.47 -31.55
CA LYS A 8 12.61 -16.39 -32.21
C LYS A 8 12.96 -17.55 -31.26
N GLU A 9 12.86 -18.77 -31.78
CA GLU A 9 13.20 -19.99 -31.06
C GLU A 9 14.70 -20.29 -31.17
N TYR A 10 15.36 -20.40 -30.02
CA TYR A 10 16.75 -20.81 -29.92
C TYR A 10 16.83 -22.22 -29.33
N PRO A 11 17.44 -23.20 -30.04
CA PRO A 11 17.42 -24.60 -29.62
C PRO A 11 18.26 -24.88 -28.37
N ASP A 12 19.20 -23.99 -28.02
CA ASP A 12 20.15 -24.18 -26.92
C ASP A 12 20.55 -22.84 -26.26
N GLU A 13 20.77 -22.79 -24.94
CA GLU A 13 21.09 -21.54 -24.20
C GLU A 13 22.37 -20.83 -24.70
N ARG A 14 23.28 -21.60 -25.29
CA ARG A 14 24.53 -21.09 -25.88
C ARG A 14 24.31 -20.36 -27.22
N SER A 15 23.16 -20.57 -27.86
CA SER A 15 22.82 -19.95 -29.15
C SER A 15 22.16 -18.57 -29.02
N VAL A 16 21.82 -18.16 -27.80
CA VAL A 16 21.24 -16.84 -27.53
C VAL A 16 22.35 -15.77 -27.61
N PRO A 17 22.19 -14.71 -28.43
CA PRO A 17 23.15 -13.61 -28.49
C PRO A 17 23.41 -13.00 -27.11
N GLU A 18 24.64 -12.58 -26.81
CA GLU A 18 25.06 -12.12 -25.48
C GLU A 18 24.18 -10.99 -24.93
N LYS A 19 23.75 -10.06 -25.80
CA LYS A 19 22.79 -8.99 -25.49
C LYS A 19 21.43 -9.47 -24.96
N TYR A 20 21.04 -10.72 -25.27
CA TYR A 20 19.78 -11.32 -24.88
C TYR A 20 19.90 -12.34 -23.75
N ARG A 21 21.12 -12.65 -23.27
CA ARG A 21 21.31 -13.56 -22.12
C ARG A 21 20.64 -13.06 -20.85
N MET A 22 20.59 -11.75 -20.65
CA MET A 22 19.88 -11.11 -19.53
C MET A 22 18.37 -11.36 -19.56
N TYR A 23 17.80 -11.60 -20.75
CA TYR A 23 16.37 -11.91 -20.94
C TYR A 23 16.09 -13.41 -21.02
N SER A 24 17.06 -14.24 -21.44
CA SER A 24 16.96 -15.70 -21.38
C SER A 24 17.08 -16.23 -19.96
N GLN A 25 17.80 -15.50 -19.11
CA GLN A 25 17.51 -15.48 -17.69
C GLN A 25 16.14 -14.83 -17.54
N GLU A 26 15.07 -15.57 -17.85
CA GLU A 26 13.93 -15.56 -16.94
C GLU A 26 14.49 -15.99 -15.59
N ALA A 27 15.12 -15.01 -14.93
CA ALA A 27 15.58 -15.02 -13.58
C ALA A 27 14.51 -15.77 -12.83
N THR A 28 14.90 -16.90 -12.25
CA THR A 28 14.10 -17.85 -11.52
C THR A 28 13.13 -17.06 -10.65
N ARG A 29 11.98 -16.67 -11.21
CA ARG A 29 10.97 -15.93 -10.48
C ARG A 29 10.58 -16.96 -9.48
N LEU A 30 10.93 -16.73 -8.21
CA LEU A 30 10.60 -17.59 -7.09
C LEU A 30 9.13 -17.96 -7.29
N ARG A 31 8.92 -19.17 -7.81
CA ARG A 31 7.60 -19.59 -8.25
C ARG A 31 6.82 -19.67 -6.96
N ASP A 32 5.73 -18.92 -6.90
CA ASP A 32 4.93 -18.84 -5.70
C ASP A 32 4.67 -20.27 -5.20
N PRO A 33 5.07 -20.62 -3.95
CA PRO A 33 4.84 -21.96 -3.41
C PRO A 33 3.36 -22.33 -3.36
N GLY A 34 2.44 -21.36 -3.39
CA GLY A 34 1.00 -21.56 -3.51
C GLY A 34 0.52 -21.91 -4.91
N ASN A 35 1.38 -21.86 -5.93
CA ASN A 35 1.00 -22.08 -7.33
C ASN A 35 0.75 -23.56 -7.69
N PHE A 36 0.75 -24.46 -6.70
CA PHE A 36 0.43 -25.88 -6.85
C PHE A 36 -1.09 -26.15 -6.82
N SER A 37 -1.89 -25.29 -6.16
CA SER A 37 -3.34 -25.43 -6.08
C SER A 37 -4.02 -24.07 -6.22
N ALA A 38 -5.05 -23.98 -7.06
CA ALA A 38 -5.81 -22.74 -7.29
C ALA A 38 -6.54 -22.22 -6.03
N ASP A 39 -6.77 -23.09 -5.04
CA ASP A 39 -7.47 -22.76 -3.80
C ASP A 39 -6.54 -22.21 -2.70
N LEU A 40 -5.23 -22.16 -2.92
CA LEU A 40 -4.28 -21.63 -1.95
C LEU A 40 -4.03 -20.13 -2.18
N PRO A 41 -3.92 -19.33 -1.10
CA PRO A 41 -3.54 -17.94 -1.22
C PRO A 41 -2.09 -17.81 -1.73
N PRO A 42 -1.76 -16.71 -2.43
CA PRO A 42 -0.38 -16.44 -2.83
C PRO A 42 0.60 -16.53 -1.65
N ASN A 43 1.78 -17.07 -1.91
CA ASN A 43 2.83 -17.39 -0.95
C ASN A 43 2.37 -18.30 0.21
N VAL A 44 1.31 -19.09 0.03
CA VAL A 44 0.70 -19.94 1.08
C VAL A 44 0.31 -19.11 2.31
N GLY A 45 -0.05 -17.84 2.10
CA GLY A 45 -0.39 -16.90 3.19
C GLY A 45 0.79 -16.46 4.05
N ARG A 46 2.04 -16.73 3.63
CA ARG A 46 3.24 -16.31 4.36
C ARG A 46 3.55 -14.84 4.09
N SER A 47 4.16 -14.19 5.09
CA SER A 47 4.77 -12.87 4.98
C SER A 47 5.72 -12.80 3.77
N ILE A 48 5.64 -11.70 3.01
CA ILE A 48 6.50 -11.43 1.84
C ILE A 48 7.99 -11.38 2.25
N LEU A 49 8.27 -11.01 3.51
CA LEU A 49 9.62 -10.97 4.07
C LEU A 49 9.76 -12.00 5.21
N PRO A 50 10.84 -12.81 5.24
CA PRO A 50 11.08 -13.74 6.33
C PRO A 50 11.40 -12.98 7.63
N HIS A 51 10.86 -13.45 8.76
CA HIS A 51 10.94 -12.76 10.06
C HIS A 51 12.38 -12.39 10.50
N VAL A 52 13.37 -13.20 10.12
CA VAL A 52 14.79 -12.96 10.42
C VAL A 52 15.33 -11.72 9.68
N THR A 53 14.88 -11.48 8.44
CA THR A 53 15.30 -10.30 7.67
C THR A 53 14.70 -9.01 8.20
N THR A 54 13.50 -9.06 8.78
CA THR A 54 12.93 -7.92 9.54
C THR A 54 13.78 -7.56 10.75
N PHE A 55 14.38 -8.54 11.45
CA PHE A 55 15.22 -8.27 12.61
C PHE A 55 16.59 -7.69 12.24
N SER A 56 17.27 -8.25 11.22
CA SER A 56 18.51 -7.68 10.68
C SER A 56 18.27 -6.32 10.03
N GLY A 57 17.09 -6.14 9.44
CA GLY A 57 16.55 -4.89 8.95
C GLY A 57 16.20 -3.87 10.05
N MET A 58 16.47 -4.11 11.34
CA MET A 58 16.50 -3.07 12.39
C MET A 58 17.88 -2.40 12.52
N MET A 59 18.95 -2.99 11.96
CA MET A 59 20.33 -2.49 12.09
C MET A 59 20.86 -1.76 10.84
N SER A 60 20.27 -1.98 9.65
CA SER A 60 20.73 -1.38 8.38
C SER A 60 20.14 0.01 8.10
N THR A 61 20.57 0.74 7.07
CA THR A 61 19.99 2.08 6.75
C THR A 61 18.51 1.99 6.32
N LEU A 62 18.09 0.86 5.75
CA LEU A 62 16.68 0.50 5.54
C LEU A 62 15.92 0.30 6.85
N ALA A 63 16.60 0.16 7.99
CA ALA A 63 16.04 0.08 9.33
C ALA A 63 15.67 1.41 9.96
N ARG A 64 16.25 2.50 9.49
CA ARG A 64 15.89 3.83 10.00
C ARG A 64 14.42 4.15 9.72
N THR A 65 13.81 3.48 8.73
CA THR A 65 12.36 3.47 8.48
C THR A 65 11.56 2.64 9.48
N TYR A 66 12.19 1.94 10.43
CA TYR A 66 11.56 1.29 11.58
C TYR A 66 11.84 2.02 12.91
N ARG A 67 12.82 2.93 12.98
CA ARG A 67 13.10 3.71 14.19
C ARG A 67 12.00 4.72 14.49
N GLN A 68 11.45 4.73 15.71
CA GLN A 68 10.43 5.71 16.09
C GLN A 68 10.96 7.15 15.90
N HIS A 69 10.26 7.94 15.08
CA HIS A 69 10.66 9.31 14.74
C HIS A 69 10.27 10.31 15.83
N ASP A 70 9.29 9.97 16.67
CA ASP A 70 8.84 10.80 17.78
C ASP A 70 9.79 10.68 18.99
N GLU A 71 10.43 11.78 19.35
CA GLU A 71 11.34 11.85 20.48
C GLU A 71 10.60 11.77 21.82
N ALA A 72 9.34 12.21 21.90
CA ALA A 72 8.55 12.15 23.13
C ALA A 72 8.23 10.70 23.50
N ILE A 73 7.80 9.88 22.52
CA ILE A 73 7.58 8.45 22.70
C ILE A 73 8.89 7.74 23.07
N ARG A 74 10.01 8.10 22.43
CA ARG A 74 11.32 7.51 22.71
C ARG A 74 11.79 7.80 24.14
N HIS A 75 11.52 8.99 24.65
CA HIS A 75 11.96 9.40 25.99
C HIS A 75 11.04 8.83 27.08
N ASN A 76 9.71 9.00 26.93
CA ASN A 76 8.73 8.46 27.88
C ASN A 76 7.33 8.41 27.26
N LYS A 77 6.79 7.20 27.04
CA LYS A 77 5.42 6.98 26.54
C LYS A 77 4.34 7.66 27.40
N HIS A 78 4.52 7.73 28.71
CA HIS A 78 3.57 8.41 29.60
C HIS A 78 3.48 9.90 29.30
N ASN A 79 4.63 10.57 29.09
CA ASN A 79 4.67 11.99 28.77
C ASN A 79 4.06 12.26 27.38
N ALA A 80 4.35 11.43 26.39
CA ALA A 80 3.73 11.53 25.07
C ALA A 80 2.19 11.44 25.14
N ASN A 81 1.67 10.52 25.97
CA ASN A 81 0.23 10.41 26.22
C ASN A 81 -0.34 11.64 26.93
N MET A 82 0.42 12.28 27.83
CA MET A 82 0.00 13.53 28.49
C MET A 82 -0.01 14.71 27.51
N MET A 83 0.98 14.80 26.61
CA MET A 83 0.98 15.81 25.54
C MET A 83 -0.23 15.69 24.62
N ARG A 84 -0.69 14.46 24.33
CA ARG A 84 -1.92 14.21 23.56
C ARG A 84 -3.19 14.67 24.28
N ARG A 85 -3.15 14.88 25.60
CA ARG A 85 -4.28 15.41 26.37
C ARG A 85 -4.21 16.92 26.52
N ASP A 86 -3.08 17.53 26.15
CA ASP A 86 -2.90 18.97 26.19
C ASP A 86 -3.58 19.66 25.00
N PRO A 87 -4.61 20.49 25.24
CA PRO A 87 -5.29 21.21 24.17
C PRO A 87 -4.41 22.27 23.48
N MET A 88 -3.35 22.76 24.12
CA MET A 88 -2.40 23.70 23.49
C MET A 88 -1.62 23.04 22.36
N ILE A 89 -1.35 21.74 22.49
CA ILE A 89 -0.66 20.95 21.47
C ILE A 89 -1.68 20.39 20.47
N MET A 90 -2.72 19.70 20.97
CA MET A 90 -3.66 18.99 20.12
C MET A 90 -4.65 19.90 19.37
N GLY A 91 -5.00 21.06 19.92
CA GLY A 91 -5.91 22.02 19.28
C GLY A 91 -5.45 22.43 17.88
N PRO A 92 -4.25 23.04 17.72
CA PRO A 92 -3.74 23.44 16.41
C PRO A 92 -3.43 22.24 15.50
N LEU A 93 -2.96 21.12 16.06
CA LEU A 93 -2.72 19.90 15.30
C LEU A 93 -4.01 19.37 14.68
N PHE A 94 -5.06 19.23 15.48
CA PHE A 94 -6.37 18.77 15.04
C PHE A 94 -6.98 19.72 14.01
N ALA A 95 -6.88 21.04 14.23
CA ALA A 95 -7.35 22.03 13.27
C ALA A 95 -6.68 21.87 11.90
N ARG A 96 -5.36 21.64 11.86
CA ARG A 96 -4.62 21.38 10.61
C ARG A 96 -5.02 20.06 9.96
N GLN A 97 -5.15 18.98 10.74
CA GLN A 97 -5.59 17.67 10.24
C GLN A 97 -6.99 17.76 9.62
N MET A 98 -7.91 18.50 10.25
CA MET A 98 -9.26 18.70 9.74
C MET A 98 -9.29 19.57 8.50
N ALA A 99 -8.53 20.66 8.46
CA ALA A 99 -8.42 21.51 7.28
C ALA A 99 -7.99 20.69 6.04
N VAL A 100 -7.00 19.81 6.19
CA VAL A 100 -6.53 18.94 5.11
C VAL A 100 -7.55 17.88 4.73
N ALA A 101 -8.15 17.20 5.72
CA ALA A 101 -9.15 16.15 5.46
C ALA A 101 -10.45 16.66 4.82
N LEU A 102 -10.74 17.96 4.95
CA LEU A 102 -11.92 18.61 4.37
C LEU A 102 -11.67 19.23 2.98
N LEU A 103 -10.43 19.22 2.48
CA LEU A 103 -10.13 19.69 1.13
C LEU A 103 -10.94 18.89 0.10
N GLN A 104 -11.44 19.60 -0.91
CA GLN A 104 -12.03 18.96 -2.08
C GLN A 104 -10.92 18.26 -2.85
N TRP A 105 -11.15 17.00 -3.16
CA TRP A 105 -10.24 16.16 -3.92
C TRP A 105 -10.96 15.65 -5.17
N GLN A 106 -10.18 15.35 -6.20
CA GLN A 106 -10.66 14.73 -7.43
C GLN A 106 -9.52 13.90 -8.02
N ILE A 107 -9.87 12.81 -8.70
CA ILE A 107 -8.91 12.01 -9.46
C ILE A 107 -8.92 12.54 -10.89
N GLN A 108 -7.77 13.04 -11.33
CA GLN A 108 -7.58 13.52 -12.70
C GLN A 108 -6.91 12.42 -13.54
N PRO A 109 -7.36 12.19 -14.78
CA PRO A 109 -6.67 11.31 -15.71
C PRO A 109 -5.32 11.93 -16.12
N GLU A 110 -4.34 11.10 -16.46
CA GLU A 110 -3.03 11.57 -16.95
C GLU A 110 -3.17 12.23 -18.33
N ASP A 111 -3.94 11.61 -19.23
CA ASP A 111 -4.37 12.19 -20.50
C ASP A 111 -5.89 12.42 -20.49
N SER A 112 -6.28 13.69 -20.63
CA SER A 112 -7.69 14.10 -20.69
C SER A 112 -8.39 13.78 -22.01
N ASN A 113 -7.64 13.48 -23.08
CA ASN A 113 -8.19 13.14 -24.38
C ASN A 113 -8.45 11.63 -24.54
N ASP A 114 -7.85 10.79 -23.70
CA ASP A 114 -8.11 9.35 -23.71
C ASP A 114 -9.39 9.02 -22.94
N GLU A 115 -10.45 8.71 -23.69
CA GLU A 115 -11.77 8.35 -23.15
C GLU A 115 -11.70 7.22 -22.12
N LYS A 116 -10.76 6.27 -22.27
CA LYS A 116 -10.60 5.15 -21.34
C LYS A 116 -10.07 5.62 -19.99
N GLN A 117 -9.09 6.51 -19.98
CA GLN A 117 -8.53 7.05 -18.74
C GLN A 117 -9.53 7.92 -18.00
N VAL A 118 -10.29 8.72 -18.73
CA VAL A 118 -11.40 9.52 -18.18
C VAL A 118 -12.44 8.60 -17.52
N GLN A 119 -12.77 7.48 -18.15
CA GLN A 119 -13.72 6.51 -17.59
C GLN A 119 -13.16 5.83 -16.34
N ILE A 120 -11.89 5.41 -16.34
CA ILE A 120 -11.23 4.81 -15.18
C ILE A 120 -11.17 5.79 -14.01
N ALA A 121 -10.82 7.06 -14.26
CA ALA A 121 -10.78 8.08 -13.21
C ALA A 121 -12.15 8.28 -12.54
N LYS A 122 -13.23 8.28 -13.34
CA LYS A 122 -14.61 8.34 -12.81
C LYS A 122 -14.96 7.12 -11.97
N GLU A 123 -14.60 5.92 -12.43
CA GLU A 123 -14.86 4.67 -11.70
C GLU A 123 -14.07 4.61 -10.37
N LEU A 124 -12.79 4.99 -10.39
CA LEU A 124 -11.98 5.09 -9.17
C LEU A 124 -12.54 6.14 -8.21
N SER A 125 -12.93 7.30 -8.72
CA SER A 125 -13.55 8.35 -7.89
C SER A 125 -14.82 7.84 -7.23
N PHE A 126 -15.64 7.08 -7.96
CA PHE A 126 -16.84 6.45 -7.41
C PHE A 126 -16.52 5.42 -6.31
N MET A 127 -15.49 4.59 -6.50
CA MET A 127 -15.05 3.61 -5.50
C MET A 127 -14.52 4.28 -4.23
N VAL A 128 -13.70 5.33 -4.35
CA VAL A 128 -13.15 6.06 -3.20
C VAL A 128 -14.27 6.76 -2.41
N CYS A 129 -15.24 7.36 -3.08
CA CYS A 129 -16.41 7.97 -2.42
C CYS A 129 -17.29 6.96 -1.65
N ARG A 130 -17.22 5.67 -1.99
CA ARG A 130 -17.96 4.60 -1.28
C ARG A 130 -17.27 4.14 0.00
N ILE A 131 -16.01 4.52 0.24
CA ILE A 131 -15.30 4.17 1.48
C ILE A 131 -16.10 4.77 2.67
N PRO A 132 -16.45 3.97 3.68
CA PRO A 132 -17.22 4.48 4.81
C PRO A 132 -16.43 5.56 5.53
N ARG A 133 -17.09 6.64 5.99
CA ARG A 133 -16.46 7.69 6.79
C ARG A 133 -15.15 8.24 6.17
N PHE A 134 -15.14 8.47 4.86
CA PHE A 134 -13.91 8.82 4.12
C PHE A 134 -13.16 10.06 4.65
N ARG A 135 -13.86 11.07 5.19
CA ARG A 135 -13.20 12.23 5.83
C ARG A 135 -12.44 11.84 7.09
N GLU A 136 -13.00 10.91 7.88
CA GLU A 136 -12.33 10.38 9.06
C GLU A 136 -11.15 9.48 8.67
N TYR A 137 -11.28 8.72 7.58
CA TYR A 137 -10.19 7.95 6.97
C TYR A 137 -8.98 8.86 6.65
N LEU A 138 -9.20 9.96 5.92
CA LEU A 138 -8.14 10.93 5.62
C LEU A 138 -7.55 11.58 6.87
N ARG A 139 -8.41 11.97 7.83
CA ARG A 139 -7.95 12.53 9.12
C ARG A 139 -7.02 11.56 9.84
N ASN A 140 -7.39 10.28 9.90
CA ASN A 140 -6.60 9.27 10.58
C ASN A 140 -5.23 9.08 9.94
N LEU A 141 -5.12 9.10 8.61
CA LEU A 141 -3.79 9.09 7.95
C LEU A 141 -2.91 10.27 8.39
N MET A 142 -3.52 11.42 8.69
CA MET A 142 -2.79 12.61 9.19
C MET A 142 -2.32 12.50 10.64
N GLU A 143 -2.72 11.45 11.39
CA GLU A 143 -2.10 11.13 12.69
C GLU A 143 -0.63 10.73 12.55
N ALA A 144 -0.17 10.43 11.32
CA ALA A 144 1.26 10.27 11.01
C ALA A 144 2.08 11.53 11.35
N VAL A 145 1.48 12.71 11.39
CA VAL A 145 2.17 13.94 11.82
C VAL A 145 2.60 13.86 13.29
N TRP A 146 1.80 13.17 14.13
CA TRP A 146 2.11 12.95 15.54
C TRP A 146 3.02 11.74 15.73
N TYR A 147 2.58 10.57 15.28
CA TYR A 147 3.29 9.30 15.51
C TYR A 147 4.51 9.10 14.60
N GLY A 148 4.71 9.96 13.60
CA GLY A 148 5.68 9.78 12.52
C GLY A 148 5.22 8.74 11.48
N ARG A 149 4.49 7.70 11.89
CA ARG A 149 3.94 6.66 11.02
C ARG A 149 2.53 6.30 11.42
N TYR A 150 1.68 6.20 10.41
CA TYR A 150 0.31 5.78 10.58
C TYR A 150 -0.17 5.08 9.32
N GLY A 151 -1.01 4.07 9.48
CA GLY A 151 -1.59 3.32 8.38
C GLY A 151 -3.07 3.04 8.62
N ILE A 152 -3.73 2.58 7.58
CA ILE A 152 -5.10 2.10 7.67
C ILE A 152 -5.15 0.71 7.06
N GLN A 153 -5.72 -0.23 7.81
CA GLN A 153 -6.02 -1.56 7.33
C GLN A 153 -7.42 -1.56 6.70
N ASN A 154 -7.46 -1.70 5.37
CA ASN A 154 -8.72 -1.77 4.63
C ASN A 154 -9.33 -3.18 4.74
N VAL A 155 -10.60 -3.25 5.12
CA VAL A 155 -11.41 -4.47 5.09
C VAL A 155 -12.11 -4.55 3.74
N TRP A 156 -11.68 -5.50 2.93
CA TRP A 156 -12.22 -5.71 1.59
C TRP A 156 -13.47 -6.58 1.63
N GLY A 157 -14.48 -6.17 0.87
CA GLY A 157 -15.68 -6.95 0.68
C GLY A 157 -16.34 -6.64 -0.65
N PHE A 158 -17.53 -7.20 -0.83
CA PHE A 158 -18.32 -6.98 -2.03
C PHE A 158 -19.47 -6.02 -1.71
N ALA A 159 -19.64 -5.01 -2.54
CA ALA A 159 -20.81 -4.14 -2.53
C ALA A 159 -21.57 -4.30 -3.85
N ARG A 160 -22.84 -3.87 -3.83
CA ARG A 160 -23.66 -3.76 -5.03
C ARG A 160 -23.90 -2.29 -5.35
N ASP A 161 -23.85 -1.96 -6.63
CA ASP A 161 -24.30 -0.67 -7.11
C ASP A 161 -25.83 -0.61 -7.12
N SER A 162 -26.40 0.59 -7.24
CA SER A 162 -27.83 0.84 -7.47
C SER A 162 -28.40 0.02 -8.65
N ARG A 163 -27.57 -0.28 -9.64
CA ARG A 163 -27.87 -1.12 -10.81
C ARG A 163 -27.74 -2.63 -10.57
N GLY A 164 -27.47 -3.05 -9.33
CA GLY A 164 -27.30 -4.46 -8.95
C GLY A 164 -25.94 -5.07 -9.31
N VAL A 165 -25.06 -4.33 -9.98
CA VAL A 165 -23.72 -4.80 -10.35
C VAL A 165 -22.86 -4.97 -9.09
N ARG A 166 -22.27 -6.16 -8.94
CA ARG A 166 -21.37 -6.49 -7.81
C ARG A 166 -19.96 -6.00 -8.13
N TYR A 167 -19.35 -5.29 -7.19
CA TYR A 167 -17.96 -4.85 -7.28
C TYR A 167 -17.25 -5.00 -5.93
N ARG A 168 -15.91 -5.04 -5.97
CA ARG A 168 -15.07 -5.14 -4.78
C ARG A 168 -14.76 -3.73 -4.26
N THR A 169 -14.99 -3.49 -2.98
CA THR A 169 -14.75 -2.19 -2.34
C THR A 169 -14.27 -2.37 -0.91
N VAL A 170 -13.77 -1.29 -0.33
CA VAL A 170 -13.52 -1.19 1.12
C VAL A 170 -14.88 -1.10 1.81
N VAL A 171 -15.22 -2.11 2.62
CA VAL A 171 -16.49 -2.17 3.37
C VAL A 171 -16.33 -1.55 4.75
N ASP A 172 -15.14 -1.69 5.34
CA ASP A 172 -14.77 -1.07 6.60
C ASP A 172 -13.26 -0.83 6.62
N TRP A 173 -12.77 -0.09 7.60
CA TRP A 173 -11.34 0.13 7.78
C TRP A 173 -11.00 0.32 9.25
N VAL A 174 -9.79 -0.11 9.60
CA VAL A 174 -9.28 -0.03 10.97
C VAL A 174 -8.01 0.82 10.97
N PRO A 175 -7.95 1.88 11.79
CA PRO A 175 -6.73 2.65 11.95
C PRO A 175 -5.64 1.84 12.65
N VAL A 176 -4.39 1.96 12.19
CA VAL A 176 -3.23 1.30 12.79
C VAL A 176 -2.12 2.34 12.98
N ASN A 177 -1.75 2.57 14.24
CA ASN A 177 -0.57 3.36 14.58
C ASN A 177 0.70 2.51 14.47
N GLY A 178 1.84 3.14 14.16
CA GLY A 178 3.13 2.46 13.99
C GLY A 178 4.00 2.36 15.25
N ASP A 179 3.44 2.53 16.46
CA ASP A 179 4.13 2.43 17.77
C ASP A 179 3.77 1.12 18.50
#